data_AF-A0A1J7GEZ3-F1
#
_entry.id   AF-A0A1J7GEZ3-F1
#
_cell.length_a   1.000
_cell.length_b   1.000
_cell.length_c   1.000
_cell.angle_alpha   90.00
_cell.angle_beta   90.00
_cell.angle_gamma   90.00
#
_symmetry.space_group_name_H-M   'P 1'
#
loop_
_entity.id
_entity.type
_entity.pdbx_description
1 polymer ?
#
loop_
_entity_poly.entity_id
_entity_poly.type
_entity_poly.pdbx_seq_one_letter_code
_entity_poly.pdbx_strand_id
1 'polypeptide(L)'
;MEGSGINTYTLINKAWKTHYVKFHSKPTCGLKCLPEEEAFKVGGSNHNHATQHLYDSIAAGNYREWKLYIQTINPDHEDRYDFDPLDVTKTWPEDILPLQPVGRLVLNKNIDSFFNENEQLAFCPAIVVLPVNAPKCAHHNNHHEGFMNFMHRDVEVNYFPSRYDPVRHAETHPIPSAIFNGKHEKCIIEKENNFKQPGERY
;
A
#
# COMPACT_ATOMS: atom_id res chain seq x y z
N MET A 1 0.62 -4.04 -16.36
CA MET A 1 0.53 -4.94 -15.20
C MET A 1 -0.58 -4.45 -14.29
N GLU A 2 -1.31 -5.36 -13.65
CA GLU A 2 -2.28 -5.02 -12.59
C GLU A 2 -1.56 -4.82 -11.25
N GLY A 3 -2.17 -4.00 -10.38
CA GLY A 3 -1.73 -3.84 -8.99
C GLY A 3 -2.83 -4.26 -8.01
N SER A 4 -2.46 -4.91 -6.92
CA SER A 4 -3.38 -5.34 -5.87
C SER A 4 -2.77 -5.01 -4.50
N GLY A 5 -3.61 -4.54 -3.59
CA GLY A 5 -3.22 -4.39 -2.17
C GLY A 5 -3.09 -5.73 -1.44
N ILE A 6 -3.66 -6.81 -2.00
CA ILE A 6 -3.72 -8.19 -1.48
C ILE A 6 -4.52 -8.29 -0.17
N ASN A 7 -4.03 -7.63 0.86
CA ASN A 7 -4.62 -7.60 2.19
C ASN A 7 -5.97 -6.86 2.20
N THR A 8 -6.76 -7.19 3.20
CA THR A 8 -7.94 -6.43 3.58
C THR A 8 -7.53 -5.34 4.58
N TYR A 9 -7.82 -4.09 4.24
CA TYR A 9 -7.57 -2.91 5.06
C TYR A 9 -8.86 -2.45 5.74
N THR A 10 -8.73 -1.75 6.86
CA THR A 10 -9.88 -1.11 7.51
C THR A 10 -9.86 0.40 7.23
N LEU A 11 -10.90 0.90 6.58
CA LEU A 11 -11.15 2.34 6.46
C LEU A 11 -12.20 2.76 7.48
N ILE A 12 -11.95 3.89 8.15
CA ILE A 12 -12.84 4.47 9.15
C ILE A 12 -13.34 5.80 8.60
N ASN A 13 -14.66 5.98 8.55
CA ASN A 13 -15.25 7.23 8.10
C ASN A 13 -15.41 8.25 9.25
N LYS A 14 -15.86 9.47 8.92
CA LYS A 14 -16.09 10.55 9.91
C LYS A 14 -17.13 10.21 10.99
N ALA A 15 -17.99 9.23 10.73
CA ALA A 15 -18.99 8.73 11.68
C ALA A 15 -18.48 7.52 12.49
N TRP A 16 -17.17 7.26 12.48
CA TRP A 16 -16.51 6.15 13.18
C TRP A 16 -16.95 4.75 12.72
N LYS A 17 -17.60 4.65 11.56
CA LYS A 17 -17.98 3.35 10.99
C LYS A 17 -16.82 2.75 10.21
N THR A 18 -16.50 1.51 10.54
CA THR A 18 -15.46 0.69 9.89
C THR A 18 -15.98 0.02 8.63
N HIS A 19 -15.13 -0.06 7.61
CA HIS A 19 -15.37 -0.85 6.40
C HIS A 19 -14.09 -1.62 6.07
N TYR A 20 -14.24 -2.89 5.71
CA TYR A 20 -13.16 -3.68 5.13
C TYR A 20 -13.01 -3.32 3.66
N VAL A 21 -11.77 -3.13 3.21
CA VAL A 21 -11.45 -2.59 1.88
C VAL A 21 -10.31 -3.35 1.25
N LYS A 22 -10.49 -3.74 -0.02
CA LYS A 22 -9.39 -4.17 -0.92
C LYS A 22 -9.15 -3.13 -2.01
N PHE A 23 -7.89 -2.91 -2.34
CA PHE A 23 -7.46 -1.94 -3.35
C PHE A 23 -7.04 -2.66 -4.65
N HIS A 24 -7.53 -2.16 -5.77
CA HIS A 24 -7.24 -2.71 -7.11
C HIS A 24 -6.81 -1.58 -8.05
N SER A 25 -5.65 -1.74 -8.68
CA SER A 25 -5.12 -0.81 -9.66
C SER A 25 -5.16 -1.46 -11.04
N LYS A 26 -6.10 -1.05 -11.89
CA LYS A 26 -6.25 -1.59 -13.26
C LYS A 26 -5.52 -0.69 -14.27
N PRO A 27 -4.57 -1.23 -15.07
CA PRO A 27 -3.81 -0.44 -16.05
C PRO A 27 -4.71 0.02 -17.19
N THR A 28 -4.57 1.27 -17.62
CA THR A 28 -5.33 1.81 -18.76
C THR A 28 -4.83 1.25 -20.10
N CYS A 29 -3.54 0.90 -20.18
CA CYS A 29 -2.92 0.34 -21.39
C CYS A 29 -3.19 -1.17 -21.58
N GLY A 30 -4.05 -1.77 -20.75
CA GLY A 30 -4.35 -3.20 -20.76
C GLY A 30 -3.30 -4.06 -20.04
N LEU A 31 -3.62 -5.34 -19.92
CA LEU A 31 -2.72 -6.37 -19.38
C LEU A 31 -2.02 -7.09 -20.53
N LYS A 32 -0.71 -7.25 -20.42
CA LYS A 32 0.12 -8.06 -21.32
C LYS A 32 1.08 -8.88 -20.47
N CYS A 33 1.22 -10.15 -20.84
CA CYS A 33 2.14 -11.10 -20.22
C CYS A 33 3.03 -11.69 -21.32
N LEU A 34 4.27 -12.04 -20.97
CA LEU A 34 5.18 -12.71 -21.89
C LEU A 34 4.95 -14.22 -21.81
N PRO A 35 4.64 -14.92 -22.91
CA PRO A 35 4.75 -16.36 -22.96
C PRO A 35 6.21 -16.79 -22.83
N GLU A 36 6.44 -18.05 -22.45
CA GLU A 36 7.78 -18.58 -22.13
C GLU A 36 8.82 -18.32 -23.22
N GLU A 37 8.48 -18.59 -24.49
CA GLU A 37 9.40 -18.36 -25.62
C GLU A 37 9.79 -16.88 -25.79
N GLU A 38 8.86 -15.96 -25.59
CA GLU A 38 9.13 -14.52 -25.67
C GLU A 38 9.94 -14.06 -24.47
N ALA A 39 9.62 -14.56 -23.27
CA ALA A 39 10.37 -14.26 -22.07
C ALA A 39 11.84 -14.67 -22.21
N PHE A 40 12.13 -15.82 -22.82
CA PHE A 40 13.50 -16.24 -23.11
C PHE A 40 14.22 -15.27 -24.06
N LYS A 41 13.57 -14.88 -25.16
CA LYS A 41 14.13 -13.95 -26.14
C LYS A 41 14.38 -12.57 -25.54
N VAL A 42 13.39 -12.02 -24.83
CA VAL A 42 13.46 -10.69 -24.21
C VAL A 42 14.48 -10.69 -23.08
N GLY A 43 14.43 -11.65 -22.17
CA GLY A 43 15.34 -11.77 -21.04
C GLY A 43 16.80 -12.01 -21.45
N GLY A 44 17.02 -12.83 -22.49
CA GLY A 44 18.34 -13.07 -23.06
C GLY A 44 18.93 -11.85 -23.78
N SER A 45 18.07 -11.00 -24.35
CA SER A 45 18.52 -9.78 -25.05
C SER A 45 18.68 -8.58 -24.09
N ASN A 46 17.82 -8.48 -23.08
CA ASN A 46 17.77 -7.36 -22.15
C ASN A 46 17.19 -7.77 -20.79
N HIS A 47 18.06 -8.02 -19.84
CA HIS A 47 17.69 -8.37 -18.46
C HIS A 47 17.01 -7.20 -17.70
N ASN A 48 17.06 -5.96 -18.23
CA ASN A 48 16.47 -4.76 -17.62
C ASN A 48 15.31 -4.17 -18.45
N HIS A 49 14.69 -4.99 -19.31
CA HIS A 49 13.68 -4.55 -20.28
C HIS A 49 12.50 -3.79 -19.64
N ALA A 50 12.04 -4.21 -18.46
CA ALA A 50 10.90 -3.57 -17.79
C ALA A 50 11.25 -2.16 -17.30
N THR A 51 12.42 -1.98 -16.70
CA THR A 51 12.93 -0.67 -16.27
C THR A 51 13.13 0.23 -17.47
N GLN A 52 13.86 -0.23 -18.50
CA GLN A 52 14.09 0.56 -19.70
C GLN A 52 12.78 0.99 -20.35
N HIS A 53 11.84 0.07 -20.52
CA HIS A 53 10.54 0.37 -21.10
C HIS A 53 9.78 1.44 -20.31
N LEU A 54 9.82 1.42 -18.97
CA LEU A 54 9.17 2.45 -18.15
C LEU A 54 9.81 3.83 -18.35
N TYR A 55 11.15 3.90 -18.31
CA TYR A 55 11.90 5.14 -18.49
C TYR A 55 11.65 5.75 -19.88
N ASP A 56 11.78 4.93 -20.92
CA ASP A 56 11.60 5.35 -22.32
C ASP A 56 10.16 5.79 -22.56
N SER A 57 9.17 5.11 -21.96
CA SER A 57 7.76 5.50 -22.05
C SER A 57 7.51 6.89 -21.46
N ILE A 58 8.05 7.17 -20.28
CA ILE A 58 7.89 8.46 -19.62
C ILE A 58 8.63 9.56 -20.38
N ALA A 59 9.84 9.29 -20.85
CA ALA A 59 10.63 10.23 -21.66
C ALA A 59 9.96 10.58 -22.99
N ALA A 60 9.27 9.62 -23.61
CA ALA A 60 8.50 9.82 -24.83
C ALA A 60 7.12 10.48 -24.60
N GLY A 61 6.76 10.84 -23.36
CA GLY A 61 5.44 11.39 -23.01
C GLY A 61 4.30 10.37 -23.02
N ASN A 62 4.61 9.08 -23.19
CA ASN A 62 3.65 7.98 -23.12
C ASN A 62 3.48 7.51 -21.66
N TYR A 63 2.82 8.36 -20.87
CA TYR A 63 2.66 8.13 -19.43
C TYR A 63 1.86 6.87 -19.12
N ARG A 64 2.28 6.18 -18.07
CA ARG A 64 1.61 4.96 -17.60
C ARG A 64 0.57 5.34 -16.56
N GLU A 65 -0.65 4.86 -16.78
CA GLU A 65 -1.78 5.20 -15.92
C GLU A 65 -2.50 3.96 -15.38
N TRP A 66 -2.92 4.04 -14.13
CA TRP A 66 -3.76 3.04 -13.48
C TRP A 66 -5.00 3.70 -12.89
N LYS A 67 -6.17 3.11 -13.15
CA LYS A 67 -7.41 3.47 -12.46
C LYS A 67 -7.46 2.70 -11.14
N LEU A 68 -7.64 3.42 -10.04
CA LEU A 68 -7.76 2.87 -8.70
C LEU A 68 -9.22 2.57 -8.40
N TYR A 69 -9.48 1.34 -7.95
CA TYR A 69 -10.77 0.85 -7.51
C TYR A 69 -10.67 0.31 -6.10
N ILE A 70 -11.81 0.30 -5.40
CA ILE A 70 -11.98 -0.38 -4.13
C ILE A 70 -13.16 -1.34 -4.16
N GLN A 71 -13.06 -2.42 -3.39
CA GLN A 71 -14.21 -3.21 -2.95
C GLN A 71 -14.41 -2.94 -1.46
N THR A 72 -15.66 -2.99 -0.99
CA THR A 72 -15.98 -2.70 0.41
C THR A 72 -16.89 -3.79 1.00
N ILE A 73 -16.59 -4.21 2.23
CA ILE A 73 -17.42 -5.12 3.04
C ILE A 73 -17.73 -4.43 4.38
N ASN A 74 -18.97 -4.54 4.85
CA ASN A 74 -19.30 -4.18 6.23
C ASN A 74 -18.82 -5.31 7.15
N PRO A 75 -18.03 -5.05 8.21
CA PRO A 75 -17.57 -6.11 9.13
C PRO A 75 -18.69 -6.99 9.67
N ASP A 76 -19.89 -6.45 9.91
CA ASP A 76 -21.07 -7.23 10.36
C ASP A 76 -21.54 -8.31 9.34
N HIS A 77 -21.04 -8.28 8.11
CA HIS A 77 -21.39 -9.20 7.03
C HIS A 77 -20.30 -10.22 6.73
N GLU A 78 -19.19 -10.22 7.47
CA GLU A 78 -18.05 -11.13 7.28
C GLU A 78 -18.49 -12.59 7.22
N ASP A 79 -19.40 -12.99 8.12
CA ASP A 79 -19.87 -14.37 8.22
C ASP A 79 -20.76 -14.83 7.06
N ARG A 80 -21.27 -13.91 6.23
CA ARG A 80 -22.19 -14.22 5.12
C ARG A 80 -21.50 -14.86 3.93
N TYR A 81 -20.17 -14.76 3.85
CA TYR A 81 -19.40 -15.30 2.75
C TYR A 81 -18.89 -16.72 3.08
N ASP A 82 -18.71 -17.51 2.03
CA ASP A 82 -18.18 -18.88 2.07
C ASP A 82 -16.65 -18.94 2.09
N PHE A 83 -16.01 -17.77 2.21
CA PHE A 83 -14.59 -17.58 2.42
C PHE A 83 -14.38 -16.58 3.54
N ASP A 84 -13.22 -16.60 4.17
CA ASP A 84 -12.79 -15.57 5.12
C ASP A 84 -12.34 -14.32 4.34
N PRO A 85 -13.01 -13.15 4.48
CA PRO A 85 -12.62 -11.92 3.79
C PRO A 85 -11.24 -11.37 4.20
N LEU A 86 -10.69 -11.79 5.33
CA LEU A 86 -9.37 -11.40 5.85
C LEU A 86 -8.26 -12.38 5.45
N ASP A 87 -8.61 -13.53 4.87
CA ASP A 87 -7.65 -14.46 4.30
C ASP A 87 -7.01 -13.89 3.02
N VAL A 88 -5.68 -13.75 3.05
CA VAL A 88 -4.87 -13.19 1.96
C VAL A 88 -4.79 -14.09 0.73
N THR A 89 -5.15 -15.37 0.86
CA THR A 89 -5.25 -16.30 -0.27
C THR A 89 -6.55 -16.13 -1.05
N LYS A 90 -7.50 -15.30 -0.54
CA LYS A 90 -8.82 -15.12 -1.14
C LYS A 90 -8.96 -13.79 -1.89
N THR A 91 -9.53 -13.87 -3.10
CA THR A 91 -10.08 -12.70 -3.80
C THR A 91 -11.54 -12.51 -3.41
N TRP A 92 -12.03 -11.27 -3.53
CA TRP A 92 -13.44 -10.97 -3.36
C TRP A 92 -14.10 -10.95 -4.74
N PRO A 93 -15.07 -11.84 -5.02
CA PRO A 93 -15.69 -11.94 -6.33
C PRO A 93 -16.33 -10.61 -6.77
N GLU A 94 -15.98 -10.12 -7.97
CA GLU A 94 -16.43 -8.81 -8.48
C GLU A 94 -17.95 -8.77 -8.78
N ASP A 95 -18.59 -9.92 -8.96
CA ASP A 95 -20.03 -10.08 -9.17
C ASP A 95 -20.84 -9.87 -7.89
N ILE A 96 -20.30 -10.27 -6.74
CA ILE A 96 -20.92 -10.07 -5.42
C ILE A 96 -20.51 -8.72 -4.83
N LEU A 97 -19.25 -8.33 -5.03
CA LEU A 97 -18.64 -7.13 -4.47
C LEU A 97 -18.09 -6.27 -5.61
N PRO A 98 -18.91 -5.41 -6.23
CA PRO A 98 -18.50 -4.67 -7.41
C PRO A 98 -17.40 -3.65 -7.12
N LEU A 99 -16.52 -3.46 -8.10
CA LEU A 99 -15.46 -2.45 -8.05
C LEU A 99 -16.00 -1.03 -8.10
N GLN A 100 -15.58 -0.21 -7.14
CA GLN A 100 -15.95 1.20 -7.04
C GLN A 100 -14.75 2.07 -7.43
N PRO A 101 -14.87 2.95 -8.46
CA PRO A 101 -13.76 3.80 -8.88
C PRO A 101 -13.46 4.89 -7.84
N VAL A 102 -12.19 5.08 -7.49
CA VAL A 102 -11.73 6.07 -6.51
C VAL A 102 -10.88 7.16 -7.13
N GLY A 103 -10.01 6.80 -8.08
CA GLY A 103 -9.09 7.77 -8.66
C GLY A 103 -8.21 7.20 -9.76
N ARG A 104 -7.16 7.94 -10.09
CA ARG A 104 -6.20 7.59 -11.15
C ARG A 104 -4.79 7.95 -10.72
N LEU A 105 -3.87 7.01 -10.87
CA LEU A 105 -2.43 7.21 -10.73
C LEU A 105 -1.81 7.38 -12.12
N VAL A 106 -1.04 8.44 -12.32
CA VAL A 106 -0.30 8.71 -13.57
C VAL A 106 1.18 8.87 -13.23
N LEU A 107 2.02 8.05 -13.85
CA LEU A 107 3.48 8.17 -13.74
C LEU A 107 3.99 9.02 -14.91
N ASN A 108 4.37 10.26 -14.62
CA ASN A 108 4.70 11.28 -15.62
C ASN A 108 6.09 11.92 -15.49
N LYS A 109 6.91 11.50 -14.51
CA LYS A 109 8.27 12.00 -14.33
C LYS A 109 9.20 10.85 -13.99
N ASN A 110 10.35 10.81 -14.66
CA ASN A 110 11.46 9.93 -14.29
C ASN A 110 12.24 10.55 -13.14
N ILE A 111 12.86 9.70 -12.33
CA ILE A 111 13.77 10.15 -11.28
C ILE A 111 14.99 10.85 -11.88
N ASP A 112 15.51 11.83 -11.17
CA ASP A 112 16.70 12.59 -11.54
C ASP A 112 17.97 11.81 -11.15
N SER A 113 17.91 11.00 -10.08
CA SER A 113 19.01 10.12 -9.65
C SER A 113 18.52 8.75 -9.17
N PHE A 114 18.99 7.68 -9.83
CA PHE A 114 18.64 6.31 -9.45
C PHE A 114 18.98 5.97 -8.01
N PHE A 115 20.18 6.32 -7.55
CA PHE A 115 20.61 5.98 -6.21
C PHE A 115 19.91 6.80 -5.12
N ASN A 116 19.71 8.10 -5.35
CA ASN A 116 19.12 8.98 -4.32
C ASN A 116 17.61 8.85 -4.20
N GLU A 117 16.93 8.42 -5.26
CA GLU A 117 15.46 8.35 -5.28
C GLU A 117 14.94 6.92 -5.33
N ASN A 118 15.51 6.02 -6.14
CA ASN A 118 14.98 4.65 -6.26
C ASN A 118 15.62 3.70 -5.25
N GLU A 119 16.94 3.67 -5.16
CA GLU A 119 17.66 2.73 -4.28
C GLU A 119 17.49 3.07 -2.79
N GLN A 120 17.31 4.36 -2.49
CA GLN A 120 17.12 4.87 -1.13
C GLN A 120 15.64 5.04 -0.73
N LEU A 121 14.70 4.70 -1.62
CA LEU A 121 13.27 4.72 -1.32
C LEU A 121 12.96 3.72 -0.21
N ALA A 122 12.18 4.16 0.77
CA ALA A 122 11.75 3.31 1.86
C ALA A 122 10.23 3.37 2.02
N PHE A 123 9.58 2.22 1.82
CA PHE A 123 8.14 2.06 2.10
C PHE A 123 7.91 1.76 3.59
N CYS A 124 8.47 2.60 4.46
CA CYS A 124 8.33 2.53 5.90
C CYS A 124 8.13 3.93 6.47
N PRO A 125 6.99 4.23 7.11
CA PRO A 125 6.72 5.56 7.67
C PRO A 125 7.74 6.05 8.71
N ALA A 126 8.57 5.16 9.28
CA ALA A 126 9.60 5.52 10.24
C ALA A 126 10.87 6.11 9.59
N ILE A 127 11.10 5.88 8.30
CA ILE A 127 12.30 6.33 7.59
C ILE A 127 11.95 7.60 6.83
N VAL A 128 12.16 8.76 7.44
CA VAL A 128 11.73 10.07 6.88
C VAL A 128 12.88 11.02 6.55
N VAL A 129 14.13 10.60 6.78
CA VAL A 129 15.30 11.49 6.78
C VAL A 129 15.76 11.85 5.37
N LEU A 130 15.64 10.92 4.41
CA LEU A 130 16.10 11.14 3.04
C LEU A 130 15.05 11.92 2.22
N PRO A 131 15.44 12.76 1.25
CA PRO A 131 14.50 13.62 0.52
C PRO A 131 13.33 12.88 -0.13
N VAL A 132 13.57 11.69 -0.69
CA VAL A 132 12.52 10.88 -1.33
C VAL A 132 11.52 10.30 -0.33
N ASN A 133 11.93 10.16 0.94
CA ASN A 133 11.11 9.60 2.01
C ASN A 133 10.52 10.67 2.95
N ALA A 134 10.92 11.94 2.79
CA ALA A 134 10.47 13.04 3.64
C ALA A 134 8.97 13.30 3.43
N PRO A 135 8.16 13.36 4.52
CA PRO A 135 6.76 13.70 4.39
C PRO A 135 6.59 15.14 3.90
N LYS A 136 5.54 15.39 3.12
CA LYS A 136 5.19 16.75 2.67
C LYS A 136 4.44 17.56 3.72
N CYS A 137 3.98 16.92 4.79
CA CYS A 137 3.35 17.59 5.93
C CYS A 137 4.38 17.89 7.02
N ALA A 138 4.08 18.87 7.88
CA ALA A 138 4.88 19.13 9.05
C ALA A 138 4.94 17.88 9.94
N HIS A 139 6.16 17.45 10.25
CA HIS A 139 6.42 16.32 11.14
C HIS A 139 7.36 16.79 12.25
N HIS A 140 6.90 16.66 13.49
CA HIS A 140 7.64 17.05 14.69
C HIS A 140 7.69 15.88 15.65
N ASN A 141 8.90 15.46 16.04
CA ASN A 141 9.10 14.43 17.04
C ASN A 141 10.32 14.76 17.91
N ASN A 142 10.54 13.91 18.92
CA ASN A 142 11.66 14.04 19.85
C ASN A 142 12.83 13.10 19.54
N HIS A 143 12.80 12.41 18.40
CA HIS A 143 13.92 11.56 17.97
C HIS A 143 15.13 12.46 17.67
N HIS A 144 16.30 12.07 18.17
CA HIS A 144 17.55 12.83 18.02
C HIS A 144 18.73 11.87 17.81
N GLU A 145 19.86 12.44 17.39
CA GLU A 145 21.10 11.72 17.08
C GLU A 145 20.95 10.72 15.92
N GLY A 146 21.74 9.65 15.92
CA GLY A 146 21.86 8.69 14.83
C GLY A 146 22.94 9.05 13.82
N PHE A 147 23.38 8.03 13.08
CA PHE A 147 24.37 8.19 12.03
C PHE A 147 23.83 9.11 10.92
N MET A 148 24.65 10.08 10.47
CA MET A 148 24.29 11.04 9.42
C MET A 148 23.03 11.86 9.73
N ASN A 149 22.91 12.35 10.97
CA ASN A 149 21.84 13.28 11.33
C ASN A 149 22.13 14.68 10.73
N PHE A 150 21.35 15.05 9.71
CA PHE A 150 21.43 16.35 9.04
C PHE A 150 20.42 17.38 9.58
N MET A 151 19.59 17.00 10.56
CA MET A 151 18.57 17.87 11.11
C MET A 151 19.19 18.86 12.09
N HIS A 152 19.08 20.16 11.77
CA HIS A 152 19.46 21.21 12.70
C HIS A 152 18.33 21.44 13.72
N ARG A 153 18.64 21.36 15.03
CA ARG A 153 17.72 21.69 16.12
C ARG A 153 18.35 22.73 17.03
N ASP A 154 17.61 23.82 17.26
CA ASP A 154 17.97 24.89 18.20
C ASP A 154 17.28 24.74 19.58
N VAL A 155 16.48 23.70 19.74
CA VAL A 155 15.65 23.44 20.93
C VAL A 155 16.34 22.45 21.88
N GLU A 156 16.46 22.84 23.15
CA GLU A 156 17.05 22.02 24.23
C GLU A 156 16.14 20.86 24.66
N VAL A 157 14.82 21.02 24.54
CA VAL A 157 13.84 20.02 25.01
C VAL A 157 13.70 18.88 23.99
N ASN A 158 14.04 17.66 24.42
CA ASN A 158 13.95 16.43 23.62
C ASN A 158 13.02 15.36 24.25
N TYR A 159 12.10 15.75 25.13
CA TYR A 159 11.16 14.85 25.81
C TYR A 159 9.74 15.42 25.78
N PHE A 160 8.74 14.54 25.93
CA PHE A 160 7.32 14.91 26.01
C PHE A 160 6.61 14.04 27.06
N PRO A 161 5.71 14.59 27.89
CA PRO A 161 5.30 16.00 27.97
C PRO A 161 6.37 16.89 28.61
N SER A 162 6.44 18.16 28.20
CA SER A 162 7.35 19.16 28.77
C SER A 162 6.59 20.45 29.09
N ARG A 163 7.03 21.16 30.14
CA ARG A 163 6.49 22.48 30.49
C ARG A 163 7.10 23.62 29.69
N TYR A 164 8.24 23.38 29.06
CA TYR A 164 9.04 24.39 28.37
C TYR A 164 8.84 24.37 26.86
N ASP A 165 8.31 23.28 26.33
CA ASP A 165 7.99 23.13 24.93
C ASP A 165 6.46 23.06 24.77
N PRO A 166 5.81 24.03 24.09
CA PRO A 166 4.36 24.08 23.93
C PRO A 166 3.80 23.05 22.93
N VAL A 167 4.64 22.18 22.37
CA VAL A 167 4.19 21.10 21.49
C VAL A 167 3.14 20.25 22.19
N ARG A 168 2.23 19.69 21.38
CA ARG A 168 1.15 18.81 21.84
C ARG A 168 1.10 17.59 20.94
N HIS A 169 0.53 16.51 21.45
CA HIS A 169 0.16 15.39 20.58
C HIS A 169 -0.73 15.89 19.43
N ALA A 170 -0.51 15.32 18.24
CA ALA A 170 -1.44 15.50 17.13
C ALA A 170 -2.84 15.06 17.55
N GLU A 171 -3.86 15.65 16.91
CA GLU A 171 -5.25 15.25 17.17
C GLU A 171 -5.38 13.73 16.99
N THR A 172 -5.84 13.06 18.05
CA THR A 172 -6.08 11.63 18.01
C THR A 172 -7.41 11.38 17.31
N HIS A 173 -7.35 10.63 16.20
CA HIS A 173 -8.54 10.02 15.64
C HIS A 173 -8.69 8.64 16.30
N PRO A 174 -9.61 8.45 17.27
CA PRO A 174 -9.77 7.17 17.95
C PRO A 174 -9.99 6.04 16.96
N ILE A 175 -9.03 5.11 16.89
CA ILE A 175 -9.24 3.87 16.17
C ILE A 175 -10.26 3.08 17.01
N PRO A 176 -11.42 2.69 16.45
CA PRO A 176 -12.40 1.91 17.18
C PRO A 176 -11.73 0.66 17.77
N SER A 177 -11.88 0.46 19.08
CA SER A 177 -11.38 -0.75 19.72
C SER A 177 -12.13 -1.95 19.13
N ALA A 178 -11.40 -2.87 18.51
CA ALA A 178 -11.97 -4.14 18.11
C ALA A 178 -12.47 -4.89 19.36
N ILE A 179 -13.71 -5.38 19.32
CA ILE A 179 -14.23 -6.26 20.37
C ILE A 179 -13.64 -7.63 20.12
N PHE A 180 -12.69 -8.04 20.95
CA PHE A 180 -12.11 -9.38 20.87
C PHE A 180 -12.94 -10.34 21.72
N ASN A 181 -13.40 -11.42 21.11
CA ASN A 181 -14.00 -12.57 21.78
C ASN A 181 -13.08 -13.77 21.58
N GLY A 182 -12.88 -14.58 22.62
CA GLY A 182 -12.06 -15.80 22.54
C GLY A 182 -10.92 -15.86 23.55
N LYS A 183 -9.97 -16.75 23.30
CA LYS A 183 -8.75 -16.94 24.11
C LYS A 183 -7.52 -16.68 23.25
N HIS A 184 -6.41 -16.34 23.88
CA HIS A 184 -5.14 -16.24 23.18
C HIS A 184 -4.67 -17.66 22.78
N GLU A 185 -4.66 -17.94 21.49
CA GLU A 185 -4.32 -19.25 20.95
C GLU A 185 -3.57 -19.17 19.61
N LYS A 186 -2.98 -20.30 19.22
CA LYS A 186 -2.36 -20.49 17.90
C LYS A 186 -3.16 -21.55 17.17
N CYS A 187 -4.09 -21.12 16.33
CA CYS A 187 -4.95 -21.99 15.53
C CYS A 187 -4.95 -21.53 14.07
N ILE A 188 -5.46 -22.39 13.21
CA ILE A 188 -5.76 -22.07 11.81
C ILE A 188 -7.14 -21.40 11.77
N ILE A 189 -7.39 -20.56 10.76
CA ILE A 189 -8.69 -19.94 10.53
C ILE A 189 -9.75 -21.02 10.24
N GLU A 190 -11.01 -20.77 10.60
CA GLU A 190 -12.07 -21.77 10.42
C GLU A 190 -12.45 -21.97 8.95
N LYS A 191 -12.51 -20.89 8.16
CA LYS A 191 -12.96 -20.89 6.76
C LYS A 191 -11.79 -20.92 5.77
N GLU A 192 -10.95 -21.96 5.83
CA GLU A 192 -9.78 -22.08 4.93
C GLU A 192 -10.14 -22.13 3.44
N ASN A 193 -11.11 -22.97 3.04
CA ASN A 193 -11.58 -23.10 1.65
C ASN A 193 -10.47 -23.04 0.56
N ASN A 194 -9.46 -23.90 0.69
CA ASN A 194 -8.20 -23.79 -0.07
C ASN A 194 -8.31 -24.10 -1.57
N PHE A 195 -9.37 -24.78 -2.02
CA PHE A 195 -9.41 -25.36 -3.39
C PHE A 195 -10.45 -24.72 -4.31
N LYS A 196 -11.46 -24.03 -3.77
CA LYS A 196 -12.54 -23.47 -4.58
C LYS A 196 -12.02 -22.40 -5.55
N GLN A 197 -11.39 -21.34 -5.05
CA GLN A 197 -10.92 -20.24 -5.89
C GLN A 197 -9.81 -20.64 -6.88
N PRO A 198 -8.83 -21.49 -6.53
CA PRO A 198 -7.91 -22.04 -7.52
C PRO A 198 -8.63 -22.80 -8.64
N GLY A 199 -9.67 -23.59 -8.30
CA GLY A 199 -10.48 -24.30 -9.28
C GLY A 199 -11.34 -23.40 -10.16
N GLU A 200 -11.87 -22.30 -9.64
CA GLU A 200 -12.63 -21.30 -10.41
C GLU A 200 -11.74 -20.47 -11.35
N ARG A 201 -10.45 -20.34 -11.02
CA ARG A 201 -9.47 -19.59 -11.81
C ARG A 201 -8.86 -20.40 -12.96
N TYR A 202 -8.79 -21.72 -12.81
CA TYR A 202 -8.21 -22.64 -13.78
C TYR A 202 -9.09 -22.78 -15.02
#